data_AF-A0A399YGZ7-F1
#
_entry.id   AF-A0A399YGZ7-F1
#
_cell.length_a   1.000
_cell.length_b   1.000
_cell.length_c   1.000
_cell.angle_alpha   90.00
_cell.angle_beta   90.00
_cell.angle_gamma   90.00
#
_symmetry.space_group_name_H-M   'P 1'
#
loop_
_entity.id
_entity.type
_entity.pdbx_description
1 polymer ?
#
loop_
_entity_poly.entity_id
_entity_poly.type
_entity_poly.pdbx_seq_one_letter_code
_entity_poly.pdbx_strand_id
1 'polypeptide(L)'
;AGSTEHEYGPASLVNTRLQWHYKWNQLPTDFYYSSLQGWYVGTRTLFEIFGMKFQIPWVYEPDHDWDVRDNGIYGQCTDGGTDLDGVHLTTDISVGRVPVDTADEARGYVAKLAAYESLDGAAGPLVDRFSGSMLLASSNWGGPQRFTPTADAVPPVGRFAARSDHSLLRVGTVPDSWDFDVVSQVSESDRRVLPRKSSGATGTRGWYYARSDSDLRVAEIDLFFFTIRYRTPWIVVHGSTSDRNPAVFQLDWTGQDGSMADQETLRRQVATDVPGIRSFRRAYEDEHDLSWFERLVAPVRYLGGGTLRDELDRGPALVSLSGHGNGDGCCGGSVWMARSLTNGPYTFVGYADSCLTSELDMDDAFGEALVANPDGGAVGYVGNSRFSWIGIGDDFQRAFFRRLRTTRHLGLLNDTRVAVAAASSPNAYWRWPVFTLNLLGDPELRVRRQARRPLLLDIAEDLLHVRVLDERVPVPRARVTVTAGRAKTELVTDAKGTVRLPGEVAERLSKDGVTVRVEHEDHPTTTSELGVVG
;
A
#
# COMPACT_ATOMS: atom_id res chain seq x y z
N ALA A 1 -12.05 -61.32 -32.57
CA ALA A 1 -11.91 -60.85 -31.18
C ALA A 1 -10.58 -60.10 -31.08
N GLY A 2 -10.63 -58.83 -30.68
CA GLY A 2 -9.45 -58.00 -30.45
C GLY A 2 -9.32 -56.82 -31.41
N SER A 3 -9.90 -55.68 -31.03
CA SER A 3 -9.23 -54.38 -31.21
C SER A 3 -9.85 -53.37 -30.23
N THR A 4 -8.98 -52.90 -29.35
CA THR A 4 -9.07 -51.80 -28.40
C THR A 4 -9.59 -50.51 -29.03
N GLU A 5 -10.68 -49.94 -28.49
CA GLU A 5 -10.98 -48.51 -28.63
C GLU A 5 -10.41 -47.77 -27.42
N HIS A 6 -9.49 -46.86 -27.72
CA HIS A 6 -8.97 -45.87 -26.79
C HIS A 6 -10.03 -44.79 -26.56
N GLU A 7 -10.28 -44.46 -25.29
CA GLU A 7 -11.02 -43.26 -24.88
C GLU A 7 -10.27 -42.02 -25.38
N TYR A 8 -10.77 -41.40 -26.45
CA TYR A 8 -10.37 -40.05 -26.84
C TYR A 8 -11.38 -39.06 -26.24
N GLY A 9 -10.91 -38.23 -25.31
CA GLY A 9 -11.66 -37.06 -24.86
C GLY A 9 -11.96 -36.09 -26.02
N PRO A 10 -12.94 -35.18 -25.87
CA PRO A 10 -13.38 -34.25 -26.91
C PRO A 10 -12.21 -33.54 -27.60
N ALA A 11 -12.21 -33.47 -28.93
CA ALA A 11 -11.17 -32.79 -29.70
C ALA A 11 -10.99 -31.30 -29.33
N SER A 12 -11.99 -30.68 -28.70
CA SER A 12 -11.91 -29.33 -28.13
C SER A 12 -10.95 -29.23 -26.94
N LEU A 13 -10.85 -30.27 -26.11
CA LEU A 13 -9.92 -30.34 -24.97
C LEU A 13 -8.48 -30.58 -25.43
N VAL A 14 -8.27 -31.37 -26.48
CA VAL A 14 -6.93 -31.67 -27.04
C VAL A 14 -6.34 -30.50 -27.80
N ASN A 15 -7.17 -29.71 -28.48
CA ASN A 15 -6.74 -28.55 -29.27
C ASN A 15 -6.71 -27.23 -28.48
N THR A 16 -7.07 -27.24 -27.20
CA THR A 16 -6.96 -26.03 -26.38
C THR A 16 -5.49 -25.72 -26.14
N ARG A 17 -5.14 -24.43 -26.05
CA ARG A 17 -3.82 -24.03 -25.54
C ARG A 17 -3.74 -24.55 -24.10
N LEU A 18 -2.97 -25.60 -23.88
CA LEU A 18 -2.72 -26.13 -22.54
C LEU A 18 -2.20 -24.99 -21.66
N GLN A 19 -3.01 -24.58 -20.68
CA GLN A 19 -2.56 -23.73 -19.59
C GLN A 19 -2.21 -24.64 -18.43
N TRP A 20 -0.97 -24.54 -17.97
CA TRP A 20 -0.53 -25.25 -16.79
C TRP A 20 -1.11 -24.54 -15.57
N HIS A 21 -1.90 -25.25 -14.77
CA HIS A 21 -2.34 -24.75 -13.46
C HIS A 21 -1.15 -24.73 -12.50
N TYR A 22 -0.63 -23.54 -12.25
CA TYR A 22 0.36 -23.27 -11.22
C TYR A 22 -0.30 -22.41 -10.14
N LYS A 23 0.28 -22.40 -8.94
CA LYS A 23 -0.15 -21.48 -7.87
C LYS A 23 -0.37 -20.04 -8.37
N TRP A 24 0.48 -19.59 -9.30
CA TRP A 24 0.47 -18.25 -9.89
C TRP A 24 -0.73 -17.90 -10.76
N ASN A 25 -1.47 -18.88 -11.31
CA ASN A 25 -2.66 -18.61 -12.13
C ASN A 25 -3.96 -19.09 -11.47
N GLN A 26 -3.93 -19.36 -10.16
CA GLN A 26 -5.13 -19.50 -9.33
C GLN A 26 -5.55 -18.14 -8.79
N LEU A 27 -6.85 -17.93 -8.59
CA LEU A 27 -7.44 -16.68 -8.13
C LEU A 27 -8.07 -16.82 -6.73
N PRO A 28 -7.29 -16.89 -5.64
CA PRO A 28 -7.85 -16.67 -4.31
C PRO A 28 -8.31 -15.21 -4.26
N THR A 29 -9.62 -15.00 -4.35
CA THR A 29 -10.20 -13.67 -4.44
C THR A 29 -11.54 -13.59 -3.73
N ASP A 30 -11.69 -12.56 -2.93
CA ASP A 30 -12.98 -12.17 -2.36
C ASP A 30 -13.81 -11.35 -3.37
N PHE A 31 -13.22 -10.93 -4.50
CA PHE A 31 -13.94 -10.23 -5.55
C PHE A 31 -15.08 -11.09 -6.14
N TYR A 32 -14.93 -12.42 -6.14
CA TYR A 32 -15.99 -13.36 -6.49
C TYR A 32 -17.26 -13.08 -5.69
N TYR A 33 -17.19 -12.88 -4.38
CA TYR A 33 -18.37 -12.60 -3.57
C TYR A 33 -18.91 -11.17 -3.71
N SER A 34 -18.16 -10.28 -4.34
CA SER A 34 -18.50 -8.86 -4.46
C SER A 34 -19.19 -8.48 -5.76
N SER A 35 -18.97 -9.26 -6.83
CA SER A 35 -19.55 -9.02 -8.17
C SER A 35 -20.67 -10.01 -8.43
N LEU A 36 -21.89 -9.70 -7.98
CA LEU A 36 -23.02 -10.62 -7.97
C LEU A 36 -23.70 -10.78 -9.33
N GLN A 37 -23.32 -9.95 -10.30
CA GLN A 37 -23.90 -9.92 -11.64
C GLN A 37 -22.91 -10.40 -12.69
N GLY A 38 -23.36 -11.26 -13.59
CA GLY A 38 -22.61 -11.70 -14.77
C GLY A 38 -23.49 -11.66 -16.00
N TRP A 39 -22.90 -11.32 -17.15
CA TRP A 39 -23.55 -11.50 -18.45
C TRP A 39 -22.52 -11.87 -19.51
N TYR A 40 -22.92 -12.76 -20.40
CA TYR A 40 -22.09 -13.29 -21.46
C TYR A 40 -22.79 -13.09 -22.81
N VAL A 41 -22.06 -12.56 -23.80
CA VAL A 41 -22.55 -12.46 -25.18
C VAL A 41 -21.98 -13.63 -25.97
N GLY A 42 -22.84 -14.60 -26.25
CA GLY A 42 -22.53 -15.78 -27.05
C GLY A 42 -23.28 -15.80 -28.38
N THR A 43 -23.08 -16.88 -29.13
CA THR A 43 -23.92 -17.22 -30.28
C THR A 43 -24.70 -18.49 -29.99
N ARG A 44 -26.02 -18.45 -30.19
CA ARG A 44 -26.89 -19.63 -30.06
C ARG A 44 -27.30 -20.12 -31.45
N THR A 45 -27.08 -21.39 -31.73
CA THR A 45 -27.60 -22.03 -32.95
C THR A 45 -29.11 -22.23 -32.82
N LEU A 46 -29.89 -21.66 -33.74
CA LEU A 46 -31.34 -21.85 -33.79
C LEU A 46 -31.70 -23.17 -34.48
N PHE A 47 -31.04 -23.46 -35.60
CA PHE A 47 -31.18 -24.69 -36.36
C PHE A 47 -29.98 -24.89 -37.30
N GLU A 48 -29.79 -26.14 -37.74
CA GLU A 48 -28.79 -26.52 -38.72
C GLU A 48 -29.48 -27.20 -39.91
N ILE A 49 -29.22 -26.72 -41.12
CA ILE A 49 -29.78 -27.26 -42.36
C ILE A 49 -28.66 -27.39 -43.39
N PHE A 50 -28.51 -28.58 -43.99
CA PHE A 50 -27.47 -28.89 -44.99
C PHE A 50 -26.03 -28.53 -44.55
N GLY A 51 -25.71 -28.69 -43.26
CA GLY A 51 -24.39 -28.34 -42.70
C GLY A 51 -24.17 -26.84 -42.50
N MET A 52 -25.17 -25.99 -42.77
CA MET A 52 -25.14 -24.57 -42.44
C MET A 52 -25.80 -24.33 -41.07
N LYS A 53 -25.04 -23.75 -40.14
CA LYS A 53 -25.52 -23.36 -38.81
C LYS A 53 -26.07 -21.93 -38.85
N PHE A 54 -27.35 -21.76 -38.52
CA PHE A 54 -27.95 -20.44 -38.37
C PHE A 54 -27.85 -20.02 -36.90
N GLN A 55 -26.95 -19.06 -36.63
CA GLN A 55 -26.63 -18.59 -35.28
C GLN A 55 -27.09 -17.15 -35.08
N ILE A 56 -27.64 -16.85 -33.92
CA ILE A 56 -27.98 -15.48 -33.50
C ILE A 56 -27.13 -15.07 -32.30
N PRO A 57 -26.81 -13.77 -32.14
CA PRO A 57 -26.29 -13.25 -30.90
C PRO A 57 -27.28 -13.53 -29.77
N TRP A 58 -26.77 -13.97 -28.62
CA TRP A 58 -27.56 -14.28 -27.43
C TRP A 58 -26.86 -13.66 -26.22
N VAL A 59 -27.59 -12.92 -25.40
CA VAL A 59 -27.12 -12.48 -24.08
C VAL A 59 -27.60 -13.50 -23.06
N TYR A 60 -26.65 -14.13 -22.37
CA TYR A 60 -26.90 -15.06 -21.29
C TYR A 60 -26.54 -14.38 -19.98
N GLU A 61 -27.45 -14.38 -19.03
CA GLU A 61 -27.22 -13.94 -17.64
C GLU A 61 -27.13 -15.23 -16.80
N PRO A 62 -25.92 -15.81 -16.64
CA PRO A 62 -25.74 -16.96 -15.76
C PRO A 62 -26.06 -16.59 -14.30
N ASP A 63 -26.51 -17.56 -13.52
CA ASP A 63 -26.39 -17.49 -12.07
C ASP A 63 -24.91 -17.20 -11.76
N HIS A 64 -24.62 -16.36 -10.76
CA HIS A 64 -23.29 -15.88 -10.39
C HIS A 64 -22.19 -16.97 -10.47
N ASP A 65 -21.52 -17.07 -11.62
CA ASP A 65 -20.57 -18.11 -11.96
C ASP A 65 -19.44 -17.51 -12.81
N TRP A 66 -18.21 -17.68 -12.35
CA TRP A 66 -17.01 -17.22 -13.04
C TRP A 66 -16.38 -18.32 -13.89
N ASP A 67 -17.04 -19.46 -14.07
CA ASP A 67 -16.67 -20.54 -14.99
C ASP A 67 -17.84 -20.85 -15.95
N VAL A 68 -18.32 -19.83 -16.67
CA VAL A 68 -19.42 -19.96 -17.64
C VAL A 68 -19.15 -21.01 -18.73
N ARG A 69 -17.88 -21.39 -18.92
CA ARG A 69 -17.45 -22.38 -19.91
C ARG A 69 -17.39 -23.80 -19.36
N ASP A 70 -17.61 -23.99 -18.06
CA ASP A 70 -17.57 -25.28 -17.35
C ASP A 70 -16.27 -26.05 -17.66
N ASN A 71 -15.14 -25.33 -17.55
CA ASN A 71 -13.81 -25.88 -17.86
C ASN A 71 -12.89 -25.96 -16.64
N GLY A 72 -13.37 -25.57 -15.46
CA GLY A 72 -12.63 -25.56 -14.19
C GLY A 72 -11.65 -24.40 -14.05
N ILE A 73 -11.68 -23.43 -14.96
CA ILE A 73 -10.81 -22.26 -14.94
C ILE A 73 -11.69 -21.03 -14.80
N TYR A 74 -11.58 -20.38 -13.63
CA TYR A 74 -12.43 -19.26 -13.27
C TYR A 74 -11.83 -17.93 -13.74
N GLY A 75 -12.67 -17.02 -14.25
CA GLY A 75 -12.32 -15.63 -14.56
C GLY A 75 -11.40 -15.45 -15.77
N GLN A 76 -11.45 -16.37 -16.73
CA GLN A 76 -10.67 -16.33 -17.95
C GLN A 76 -10.92 -15.05 -18.77
N CYS A 77 -9.84 -14.54 -19.36
CA CYS A 77 -9.91 -13.50 -20.38
C CYS A 77 -8.83 -13.74 -21.45
N THR A 78 -9.00 -13.16 -22.64
CA THR A 78 -7.94 -13.14 -23.67
C THR A 78 -6.85 -12.13 -23.30
N ASP A 79 -5.69 -12.19 -23.97
CA ASP A 79 -4.63 -11.17 -23.81
C ASP A 79 -5.15 -9.74 -24.12
N GLY A 80 -6.08 -9.63 -25.08
CA GLY A 80 -6.80 -8.38 -25.40
C GLY A 80 -7.88 -7.99 -24.39
N GLY A 81 -8.03 -8.78 -23.32
CA GLY A 81 -8.99 -8.68 -22.22
C GLY A 81 -10.45 -8.82 -22.60
N THR A 82 -10.72 -9.51 -23.71
CA THR A 82 -12.05 -10.08 -23.93
C THR A 82 -12.33 -11.07 -22.82
N ASP A 83 -13.35 -10.77 -22.03
CA ASP A 83 -13.81 -11.62 -20.95
C ASP A 83 -14.43 -12.90 -21.53
N LEU A 84 -13.94 -14.05 -21.04
CA LEU A 84 -14.29 -15.35 -21.56
C LEU A 84 -15.35 -16.04 -20.70
N ASP A 85 -15.40 -15.70 -19.41
CA ASP A 85 -16.31 -16.30 -18.43
C ASP A 85 -17.39 -15.33 -17.92
N GLY A 86 -17.55 -14.16 -18.54
CA GLY A 86 -18.63 -13.23 -18.19
C GLY A 86 -18.46 -12.54 -16.83
N VAL A 87 -17.22 -12.47 -16.32
CA VAL A 87 -16.87 -11.67 -15.14
C VAL A 87 -17.03 -10.18 -15.41
N HIS A 88 -18.14 -9.65 -14.90
CA HIS A 88 -18.40 -8.22 -14.87
C HIS A 88 -17.54 -7.57 -13.77
N LEU A 89 -16.72 -6.58 -14.15
CA LEU A 89 -15.92 -5.82 -13.18
C LEU A 89 -16.80 -4.75 -12.53
N THR A 90 -17.66 -5.16 -11.62
CA THR A 90 -18.44 -4.30 -10.73
C THR A 90 -18.42 -4.85 -9.32
N THR A 91 -18.41 -3.95 -8.33
CA THR A 91 -18.65 -4.34 -6.95
C THR A 91 -20.09 -3.98 -6.59
N ASP A 92 -20.96 -4.99 -6.43
CA ASP A 92 -22.34 -4.84 -5.95
C ASP A 92 -22.40 -4.71 -4.43
N ILE A 93 -21.52 -5.45 -3.73
CA ILE A 93 -21.35 -5.39 -2.28
C ILE A 93 -19.85 -5.36 -1.93
N SER A 94 -19.45 -4.46 -1.04
CA SER A 94 -18.07 -4.47 -0.56
C SER A 94 -17.83 -5.67 0.37
N VAL A 95 -16.81 -6.47 0.07
CA VAL A 95 -16.45 -7.67 0.84
C VAL A 95 -15.08 -7.46 1.49
N GLY A 96 -14.96 -7.87 2.74
CA GLY A 96 -13.71 -7.97 3.47
C GLY A 96 -13.65 -9.27 4.26
N ARG A 97 -12.43 -9.77 4.49
CA ARG A 97 -12.15 -11.04 5.15
C ARG A 97 -11.48 -10.84 6.48
N VAL A 98 -12.01 -11.42 7.55
CA VAL A 98 -11.32 -11.49 8.85
C VAL A 98 -10.57 -12.82 8.90
N PRO A 99 -9.23 -12.83 8.82
CA PRO A 99 -8.43 -14.06 8.75
C PRO A 99 -8.20 -14.60 10.16
N VAL A 100 -9.13 -15.43 10.63
CA VAL A 100 -9.09 -16.02 11.97
C VAL A 100 -9.52 -17.48 11.90
N ASP A 101 -8.78 -18.36 12.58
CA ASP A 101 -9.04 -19.81 12.61
C ASP A 101 -9.65 -20.24 13.95
N THR A 102 -9.50 -19.42 14.98
CA THR A 102 -9.92 -19.74 16.35
C THR A 102 -10.86 -18.70 16.96
N ALA A 103 -11.62 -19.12 17.97
CA ALA A 103 -12.48 -18.22 18.73
C ALA A 103 -11.70 -17.17 19.54
N ASP A 104 -10.45 -17.44 19.89
CA ASP A 104 -9.57 -16.47 20.56
C ASP A 104 -9.12 -15.37 19.59
N GLU A 105 -8.71 -15.73 18.37
CA GLU A 105 -8.35 -14.76 17.32
C GLU A 105 -9.56 -13.92 16.91
N ALA A 106 -10.74 -14.53 16.74
CA ALA A 106 -11.98 -13.80 16.46
C ALA A 106 -12.31 -12.79 17.58
N ARG A 107 -12.16 -13.18 18.86
CA ARG A 107 -12.34 -12.26 19.99
C ARG A 107 -11.29 -11.15 19.99
N GLY A 108 -10.04 -11.47 19.66
CA GLY A 108 -8.95 -10.50 19.54
C GLY A 108 -9.24 -9.46 18.46
N TYR A 109 -9.68 -9.89 17.27
CA TYR A 109 -10.04 -9.00 16.18
C TYR A 109 -11.23 -8.10 16.55
N VAL A 110 -12.31 -8.65 17.12
CA VAL A 110 -13.48 -7.86 17.53
C VAL A 110 -13.11 -6.84 18.61
N ALA A 111 -12.28 -7.22 19.59
CA ALA A 111 -11.80 -6.29 20.61
C ALA A 111 -10.96 -5.15 20.02
N LYS A 112 -10.08 -5.48 19.06
CA LYS A 112 -9.28 -4.50 18.30
C LYS A 112 -10.16 -3.53 17.51
N LEU A 113 -11.14 -4.05 16.77
CA LEU A 113 -12.10 -3.25 16.00
C LEU A 113 -12.88 -2.31 16.92
N ALA A 114 -13.45 -2.84 18.00
CA ALA A 114 -14.17 -2.04 19.00
C ALA A 114 -13.27 -0.97 19.63
N ALA A 115 -12.01 -1.27 19.93
CA ALA A 115 -11.05 -0.30 20.43
C ALA A 115 -10.80 0.81 19.41
N TYR A 116 -10.53 0.48 18.15
CA TYR A 116 -10.34 1.45 17.07
C TYR A 116 -11.55 2.38 16.90
N GLU A 117 -12.76 1.83 16.88
CA GLU A 117 -13.99 2.63 16.74
C GLU A 117 -14.29 3.47 17.99
N SER A 118 -14.00 2.96 19.18
CA SER A 118 -14.20 3.71 20.43
C SER A 118 -13.35 4.99 20.49
N LEU A 119 -12.22 5.02 19.77
CA LEU A 119 -11.41 6.22 19.65
C LEU A 119 -12.18 7.37 18.98
N ASP A 120 -13.29 7.13 18.27
CA ASP A 120 -14.06 8.18 17.58
C ASP A 120 -14.75 9.14 18.57
N GLY A 121 -15.04 8.66 19.78
CA GLY A 121 -15.52 9.48 20.90
C GLY A 121 -14.39 9.95 21.84
N ALA A 122 -13.17 9.46 21.66
CA ALA A 122 -12.04 9.80 22.51
C ALA A 122 -11.29 11.04 22.00
N ALA A 123 -10.91 11.92 22.93
CA ALA A 123 -10.07 13.07 22.65
C ALA A 123 -8.77 12.98 23.45
N GLY A 124 -7.65 13.40 22.85
CA GLY A 124 -6.39 13.53 23.56
C GLY A 124 -5.16 13.50 22.64
N PRO A 125 -3.99 13.93 23.14
CA PRO A 125 -2.80 14.10 22.32
C PRO A 125 -2.33 12.84 21.59
N LEU A 126 -2.56 11.65 22.17
CA LEU A 126 -2.20 10.36 21.54
C LEU A 126 -3.15 10.00 20.40
N VAL A 127 -4.46 10.17 20.60
CA VAL A 127 -5.49 9.94 19.56
C VAL A 127 -5.28 10.91 18.40
N ASP A 128 -4.95 12.17 18.71
CA ASP A 128 -4.66 13.19 17.71
C ASP A 128 -3.41 12.85 16.88
N ARG A 129 -2.34 12.42 17.57
CA ARG A 129 -1.10 11.99 16.92
C ARG A 129 -1.31 10.78 16.01
N PHE A 130 -2.11 9.81 16.44
CA PHE A 130 -2.47 8.64 15.66
C PHE A 130 -3.29 9.02 14.42
N SER A 131 -4.45 9.66 14.61
CA SER A 131 -5.50 9.79 13.58
C SER A 131 -5.13 10.66 12.38
N GLY A 132 -4.15 11.55 12.55
CA GLY A 132 -3.61 12.40 11.49
C GLY A 132 -2.25 11.95 10.97
N SER A 133 -1.87 10.68 11.15
CA SER A 133 -0.53 10.17 10.80
C SER A 133 -0.53 9.08 9.74
N MET A 134 0.47 9.14 8.87
CA MET A 134 0.72 8.15 7.82
C MET A 134 2.19 7.75 7.81
N LEU A 135 2.45 6.44 7.70
CA LEU A 135 3.74 5.86 7.39
C LEU A 135 3.78 5.49 5.91
N LEU A 136 4.85 5.87 5.23
CA LEU A 136 5.18 5.39 3.89
C LEU A 136 6.48 4.60 3.97
N ALA A 137 6.47 3.34 3.53
CA ALA A 137 7.66 2.52 3.46
C ALA A 137 7.90 2.02 2.04
N SER A 138 9.16 2.05 1.60
CA SER A 138 9.54 1.64 0.25
C SER A 138 10.84 0.82 0.26
N SER A 139 10.77 -0.41 -0.27
CA SER A 139 11.96 -1.18 -0.63
C SER A 139 12.17 -1.10 -2.14
N ASN A 140 13.43 -1.11 -2.58
CA ASN A 140 13.76 -0.80 -3.97
C ASN A 140 13.23 -1.86 -4.93
N TRP A 141 12.66 -1.43 -6.05
CA TRP A 141 12.28 -2.34 -7.14
C TRP A 141 13.50 -2.90 -7.87
N GLY A 142 14.50 -2.04 -8.14
CA GLY A 142 15.74 -2.42 -8.82
C GLY A 142 16.80 -3.00 -7.89
N GLY A 143 16.76 -2.60 -6.60
CA GLY A 143 17.60 -3.09 -5.51
C GLY A 143 19.11 -2.81 -5.64
N PRO A 144 19.82 -2.50 -4.54
CA PRO A 144 21.28 -2.46 -4.59
C PRO A 144 21.85 -3.87 -4.73
N GLN A 145 23.01 -4.02 -5.39
CA GLN A 145 23.77 -5.28 -5.29
C GLN A 145 24.39 -5.38 -3.90
N ARG A 146 24.11 -6.45 -3.16
CA ARG A 146 24.58 -6.65 -1.78
C ARG A 146 25.74 -7.64 -1.70
N PHE A 147 26.72 -7.35 -0.84
CA PHE A 147 27.90 -8.19 -0.61
C PHE A 147 28.00 -8.56 0.87
N THR A 148 27.97 -9.86 1.15
CA THR A 148 28.02 -10.41 2.53
C THR A 148 29.41 -10.94 2.87
N PRO A 149 29.80 -10.98 4.16
CA PRO A 149 31.15 -11.38 4.54
C PRO A 149 31.43 -12.85 4.21
N THR A 150 32.69 -13.16 3.89
CA THR A 150 33.20 -14.54 3.81
C THR A 150 34.52 -14.69 4.57
N ALA A 151 34.81 -15.92 4.98
CA ALA A 151 36.12 -16.31 5.52
C ALA A 151 37.15 -16.59 4.41
N ASP A 152 36.72 -16.74 3.15
CA ASP A 152 37.61 -17.01 2.03
C ASP A 152 38.55 -15.83 1.77
N ALA A 153 39.84 -16.11 1.56
CA ALA A 153 40.82 -15.07 1.25
C ALA A 153 40.50 -14.35 -0.08
N VAL A 154 39.96 -15.09 -1.06
CA VAL A 154 39.43 -14.57 -2.32
C VAL A 154 37.92 -14.77 -2.29
N PRO A 155 37.12 -13.69 -2.25
CA PRO A 155 35.69 -13.83 -2.05
C PRO A 155 34.98 -14.45 -3.27
N PRO A 156 33.93 -15.28 -3.04
CA PRO A 156 32.97 -15.65 -4.08
C PRO A 156 32.19 -14.43 -4.59
N VAL A 157 31.50 -14.60 -5.72
CA VAL A 157 30.59 -13.57 -6.27
C VAL A 157 29.54 -13.21 -5.21
N GLY A 158 29.29 -11.90 -5.03
CA GLY A 158 28.34 -11.39 -4.04
C GLY A 158 28.85 -11.46 -2.60
N ARG A 159 30.16 -11.66 -2.41
CA ARG A 159 30.80 -11.72 -1.09
C ARG A 159 31.97 -10.74 -1.00
N PHE A 160 32.40 -10.47 0.23
CA PHE A 160 33.62 -9.71 0.50
C PHE A 160 34.49 -10.38 1.56
N ALA A 161 35.81 -10.20 1.42
CA ALA A 161 36.81 -10.64 2.36
C ALA A 161 37.40 -9.42 3.09
N ALA A 162 37.09 -9.28 4.38
CA ALA A 162 37.66 -8.24 5.23
C ALA A 162 39.10 -8.57 5.64
N ARG A 163 40.00 -7.59 5.58
CA ARG A 163 41.42 -7.71 5.95
C ARG A 163 41.84 -6.58 6.88
N SER A 164 43.08 -6.60 7.34
CA SER A 164 43.59 -5.60 8.31
C SER A 164 43.76 -4.20 7.73
N ASP A 165 43.93 -4.06 6.42
CA ASP A 165 44.20 -2.80 5.71
C ASP A 165 43.13 -2.45 4.64
N HIS A 166 42.48 -3.44 4.03
CA HIS A 166 41.44 -3.24 3.01
C HIS A 166 40.30 -4.27 3.13
N SER A 167 39.35 -4.20 2.22
CA SER A 167 38.39 -5.28 1.95
C SER A 167 38.26 -5.48 0.47
N LEU A 168 38.22 -6.74 0.06
CA LEU A 168 38.09 -7.13 -1.33
C LEU A 168 36.67 -7.63 -1.54
N LEU A 169 35.96 -7.06 -2.51
CA LEU A 169 34.61 -7.44 -2.91
C LEU A 169 34.67 -8.09 -4.29
N ARG A 170 33.85 -9.10 -4.54
CA ARG A 170 33.69 -9.69 -5.86
C ARG A 170 32.29 -9.48 -6.42
N VAL A 171 32.22 -8.66 -7.45
CA VAL A 171 31.02 -8.39 -8.26
C VAL A 171 30.77 -9.54 -9.22
N GLY A 172 29.50 -9.90 -9.40
CA GLY A 172 29.09 -10.89 -10.41
C GLY A 172 29.02 -10.26 -11.78
N THR A 173 27.92 -9.57 -12.03
CA THR A 173 27.74 -8.74 -13.23
C THR A 173 28.29 -7.35 -12.96
N VAL A 174 29.42 -7.02 -13.58
CA VAL A 174 30.04 -5.69 -13.47
C VAL A 174 29.09 -4.64 -14.06
N PRO A 175 28.73 -3.58 -13.31
CA PRO A 175 27.94 -2.47 -13.81
C PRO A 175 28.48 -1.90 -15.13
N ASP A 176 27.58 -1.63 -16.07
CA ASP A 176 27.87 -0.98 -17.35
C ASP A 176 27.89 0.56 -17.25
N SER A 177 27.42 1.13 -16.14
CA SER A 177 27.54 2.54 -15.76
C SER A 177 28.50 2.76 -14.58
N TRP A 178 28.81 4.03 -14.27
CA TRP A 178 29.49 4.44 -13.04
C TRP A 178 28.53 5.10 -12.06
N ASP A 179 27.23 5.02 -12.34
CA ASP A 179 26.15 5.75 -11.69
C ASP A 179 25.67 4.94 -10.49
N PHE A 180 26.59 4.70 -9.56
CA PHE A 180 26.34 4.02 -8.30
C PHE A 180 27.31 4.48 -7.22
N ASP A 181 26.84 4.39 -5.98
CA ASP A 181 27.62 4.58 -4.77
C ASP A 181 27.97 3.24 -4.12
N VAL A 182 29.13 3.18 -3.47
CA VAL A 182 29.48 2.05 -2.60
C VAL A 182 29.13 2.41 -1.18
N VAL A 183 28.15 1.71 -0.60
CA VAL A 183 27.71 1.93 0.78
C VAL A 183 28.27 0.84 1.68
N SER A 184 28.93 1.26 2.75
CA SER A 184 29.30 0.41 3.88
C SER A 184 28.18 0.45 4.92
N GLN A 185 27.41 -0.63 5.05
CA GLN A 185 26.34 -0.73 6.02
C GLN A 185 26.82 -1.52 7.25
N VAL A 186 27.25 -0.78 8.28
CA VAL A 186 27.73 -1.35 9.54
C VAL A 186 26.57 -1.90 10.36
N SER A 187 25.44 -1.19 10.35
CA SER A 187 24.15 -1.60 10.94
C SER A 187 23.00 -0.92 10.18
N GLU A 188 21.74 -1.21 10.50
CA GLU A 188 20.58 -0.50 9.92
C GLU A 188 20.63 1.02 10.18
N SER A 189 21.18 1.45 11.32
CA SER A 189 21.30 2.87 11.69
C SER A 189 22.63 3.53 11.29
N ASP A 190 23.59 2.76 10.78
CA ASP A 190 24.93 3.24 10.42
C ASP A 190 25.31 2.78 9.02
N ARG A 191 24.85 3.58 8.04
CA ARG A 191 25.16 3.46 6.61
C ARG A 191 26.07 4.59 6.20
N ARG A 192 27.14 4.26 5.47
CA ARG A 192 28.16 5.23 5.09
C ARG A 192 28.53 5.09 3.62
N VAL A 193 28.26 6.11 2.84
CA VAL A 193 28.74 6.21 1.46
C VAL A 193 30.27 6.33 1.46
N LEU A 194 30.93 5.54 0.62
CA LEU A 194 32.37 5.52 0.43
C LEU A 194 32.73 6.32 -0.82
N PRO A 195 33.63 7.32 -0.72
CA PRO A 195 34.02 8.09 -1.89
C PRO A 195 34.82 7.22 -2.86
N ARG A 196 34.61 7.42 -4.16
CA ARG A 196 35.45 6.79 -5.19
C ARG A 196 36.86 7.38 -5.15
N LYS A 197 37.87 6.51 -5.16
CA LYS A 197 39.29 6.87 -5.11
C LYS A 197 39.90 6.95 -6.50
N SER A 198 40.84 7.88 -6.65
CA SER A 198 41.70 8.01 -7.83
C SER A 198 43.04 7.29 -7.69
N SER A 199 43.38 6.79 -6.50
CA SER A 199 44.66 6.14 -6.19
C SER A 199 44.47 4.92 -5.28
N GLY A 200 45.45 4.02 -5.29
CA GLY A 200 45.51 2.83 -4.44
C GLY A 200 45.98 3.09 -3.00
N ALA A 201 46.07 4.35 -2.55
CA ALA A 201 46.65 4.70 -1.25
C ALA A 201 45.82 4.13 -0.09
N THR A 202 46.39 3.23 0.73
CA THR A 202 45.66 2.50 1.79
C THR A 202 45.13 3.42 2.90
N GLY A 203 45.82 4.54 3.18
CA GLY A 203 45.42 5.53 4.19
C GLY A 203 44.22 6.40 3.81
N THR A 204 43.78 6.38 2.55
CA THR A 204 42.64 7.18 2.08
C THR A 204 41.37 6.35 2.11
N ARG A 205 40.35 6.80 2.85
CA ARG A 205 39.01 6.20 2.89
C ARG A 205 38.36 6.23 1.49
N GLY A 206 37.71 5.15 1.09
CA GLY A 206 37.00 5.06 -0.19
C GLY A 206 37.24 3.75 -0.94
N TRP A 207 36.81 3.69 -2.19
CA TRP A 207 36.85 2.47 -3.00
C TRP A 207 37.40 2.68 -4.42
N TYR A 208 37.89 1.63 -5.06
CA TYR A 208 38.23 1.62 -6.49
C TYR A 208 38.17 0.19 -7.06
N TYR A 209 38.10 0.04 -8.39
CA TYR A 209 38.22 -1.26 -9.05
C TYR A 209 39.68 -1.72 -9.10
N ALA A 210 39.98 -2.94 -8.66
CA ALA A 210 41.30 -3.56 -8.78
C ALA A 210 41.49 -4.30 -10.10
N ARG A 211 42.72 -4.50 -10.55
CA ARG A 211 43.01 -5.20 -11.82
C ARG A 211 42.63 -6.68 -11.76
N SER A 212 42.87 -7.34 -10.64
CA SER A 212 42.42 -8.70 -10.33
C SER A 212 42.35 -8.93 -8.82
N ASP A 213 42.03 -10.15 -8.38
CA ASP A 213 42.13 -10.61 -7.00
C ASP A 213 43.56 -10.67 -6.46
N SER A 214 44.54 -10.83 -7.35
CA SER A 214 45.97 -10.87 -7.03
C SER A 214 46.71 -9.55 -7.28
N ASP A 215 46.20 -8.69 -8.17
CA ASP A 215 46.75 -7.37 -8.48
C ASP A 215 45.79 -6.26 -8.03
N LEU A 216 45.98 -5.82 -6.78
CA LEU A 216 45.11 -4.84 -6.10
C LEU A 216 45.40 -3.38 -6.49
N ARG A 217 46.24 -3.14 -7.51
CA ARG A 217 46.42 -1.79 -8.06
C ARG A 217 45.14 -1.32 -8.73
N VAL A 218 45.00 0.00 -8.87
CA VAL A 218 43.84 0.61 -9.54
C VAL A 218 43.73 0.06 -10.98
N ALA A 219 42.52 -0.31 -11.37
CA ALA A 219 42.15 -0.76 -12.71
C ALA A 219 42.15 0.43 -13.67
N GLU A 220 43.36 0.80 -14.10
CA GLU A 220 43.58 1.90 -15.01
C GLU A 220 44.71 1.62 -16.00
N ILE A 221 44.61 2.26 -17.15
CA ILE A 221 45.58 2.26 -18.23
C ILE A 221 46.01 3.70 -18.44
N ASP A 222 47.30 3.97 -18.24
CA ASP A 222 47.89 5.26 -18.55
C ASP A 222 48.20 5.34 -20.05
N LEU A 223 47.63 6.35 -20.70
CA LEU A 223 47.98 6.76 -22.06
C LEU A 223 48.76 8.07 -21.99
N PHE A 224 49.41 8.45 -23.09
CA PHE A 224 50.36 9.57 -23.15
C PHE A 224 49.88 10.90 -22.53
N PHE A 225 48.56 11.19 -22.58
CA PHE A 225 48.00 12.45 -22.10
C PHE A 225 46.82 12.29 -21.11
N PHE A 226 46.38 11.06 -20.82
CA PHE A 226 45.25 10.80 -19.92
C PHE A 226 45.21 9.36 -19.42
N THR A 227 44.59 9.14 -18.26
CA THR A 227 44.41 7.82 -17.66
C THR A 227 42.98 7.34 -17.90
N ILE A 228 42.81 6.14 -18.48
CA ILE A 228 41.51 5.48 -18.64
C ILE A 228 41.32 4.49 -17.50
N ARG A 229 40.26 4.68 -16.71
CA ARG A 229 39.83 3.68 -15.73
C ARG A 229 38.86 2.71 -16.36
N TYR A 230 39.02 1.44 -16.04
CA TYR A 230 38.11 0.38 -16.46
C TYR A 230 37.56 -0.35 -15.25
N ARG A 231 36.43 -1.03 -15.45
CA ARG A 231 35.73 -1.76 -14.40
C ARG A 231 36.12 -3.23 -14.47
N THR A 232 36.21 -3.85 -13.31
CA THR A 232 36.51 -5.28 -13.18
C THR A 232 35.54 -5.90 -12.17
N PRO A 233 35.51 -7.23 -12.02
CA PRO A 233 34.77 -7.86 -10.94
C PRO A 233 35.28 -7.54 -9.52
N TRP A 234 36.39 -6.81 -9.37
CA TRP A 234 37.09 -6.69 -8.09
C TRP A 234 37.05 -5.25 -7.58
N ILE A 235 36.42 -5.03 -6.43
CA ILE A 235 36.41 -3.72 -5.77
C ILE A 235 37.23 -3.80 -4.50
N VAL A 236 38.12 -2.83 -4.30
CA VAL A 236 38.90 -2.68 -3.07
C VAL A 236 38.36 -1.51 -2.28
N VAL A 237 38.03 -1.77 -1.02
CA VAL A 237 37.54 -0.78 -0.05
C VAL A 237 38.60 -0.49 1.02
N HIS A 238 38.81 0.78 1.32
CA HIS A 238 39.68 1.29 2.36
C HIS A 238 38.92 2.22 3.32
N GLY A 239 39.34 2.27 4.57
CA GLY A 239 38.70 3.11 5.59
C GLY A 239 38.95 2.61 7.02
N SER A 240 38.10 3.04 7.94
CA SER A 240 38.10 2.53 9.32
C SER A 240 37.84 1.01 9.36
N THR A 241 38.10 0.35 10.49
CA THR A 241 37.75 -1.07 10.67
C THR A 241 36.27 -1.33 10.39
N SER A 242 35.39 -0.41 10.83
CA SER A 242 33.96 -0.48 10.55
C SER A 242 33.59 -0.28 9.06
N ASP A 243 34.32 0.57 8.32
CA ASP A 243 34.05 0.75 6.88
C ASP A 243 34.49 -0.48 6.07
N ARG A 244 35.45 -1.26 6.59
CA ARG A 244 36.05 -2.41 5.90
C ARG A 244 35.37 -3.71 6.28
N ASN A 245 34.89 -3.83 7.52
CA ASN A 245 34.14 -5.00 7.97
C ASN A 245 32.70 -4.65 8.38
N PRO A 246 31.87 -4.13 7.45
CA PRO A 246 30.46 -3.88 7.71
C PRO A 246 29.65 -5.19 7.77
N ALA A 247 28.37 -5.10 8.14
CA ALA A 247 27.46 -6.24 8.00
C ALA A 247 27.23 -6.60 6.52
N VAL A 248 27.12 -5.58 5.67
CA VAL A 248 27.01 -5.75 4.21
C VAL A 248 27.62 -4.54 3.49
N PHE A 249 28.19 -4.76 2.31
CA PHE A 249 28.40 -3.67 1.34
C PHE A 249 27.26 -3.63 0.33
N GLN A 250 26.99 -2.45 -0.22
CA GLN A 250 25.98 -2.26 -1.27
C GLN A 250 26.60 -1.48 -2.43
N LEU A 251 26.29 -1.89 -3.67
CA LEU A 251 26.35 -0.99 -4.82
C LEU A 251 24.95 -0.44 -5.03
N ASP A 252 24.78 0.82 -4.67
CA ASP A 252 23.50 1.53 -4.68
C ASP A 252 23.44 2.42 -5.92
N TRP A 253 22.47 2.20 -6.79
CA TRP A 253 22.38 2.94 -8.06
C TRP A 253 21.97 4.38 -7.79
N THR A 254 22.61 5.35 -8.45
CA THR A 254 22.26 6.76 -8.24
C THR A 254 20.96 7.12 -8.95
N GLY A 255 20.07 7.81 -8.26
CA GLY A 255 18.77 8.25 -8.71
C GLY A 255 17.65 7.50 -8.01
N GLN A 256 16.57 8.24 -7.68
CA GLN A 256 15.45 7.70 -6.91
C GLN A 256 14.87 6.41 -7.53
N ASP A 257 14.81 5.34 -6.75
CA ASP A 257 14.10 4.11 -7.09
C ASP A 257 12.61 4.40 -7.28
N GLY A 258 11.99 3.72 -8.26
CA GLY A 258 10.58 3.93 -8.59
C GLY A 258 9.65 3.76 -7.39
N SER A 259 9.92 2.83 -6.48
CA SER A 259 9.09 2.61 -5.29
C SER A 259 9.09 3.83 -4.37
N MET A 260 10.26 4.44 -4.15
CA MET A 260 10.37 5.65 -3.35
C MET A 260 9.72 6.85 -4.04
N ALA A 261 9.93 6.99 -5.35
CA ALA A 261 9.34 8.07 -6.14
C ALA A 261 7.80 8.02 -6.12
N ASP A 262 7.21 6.82 -6.22
CA ASP A 262 5.77 6.59 -6.15
C ASP A 262 5.24 6.91 -4.75
N GLN A 263 5.92 6.47 -3.68
CA GLN A 263 5.56 6.83 -2.30
C GLN A 263 5.63 8.35 -2.04
N GLU A 264 6.65 9.06 -2.56
CA GLU A 264 6.72 10.51 -2.43
C GLU A 264 5.60 11.23 -3.22
N THR A 265 5.20 10.68 -4.37
CA THR A 265 4.06 11.15 -5.14
C THR A 265 2.77 10.97 -4.35
N LEU A 266 2.54 9.78 -3.79
CA LEU A 266 1.41 9.49 -2.91
C LEU A 266 1.38 10.41 -1.69
N ARG A 267 2.52 10.65 -1.04
CA ARG A 267 2.62 11.54 0.12
C ARG A 267 2.13 12.95 -0.21
N ARG A 268 2.59 13.51 -1.34
CA ARG A 268 2.19 14.84 -1.81
C ARG A 268 0.69 14.88 -2.15
N GLN A 269 0.19 13.81 -2.77
CA GLN A 269 -1.24 13.66 -3.05
C GLN A 269 -2.05 13.63 -1.76
N VAL A 270 -1.75 12.75 -0.81
CA VAL A 270 -2.48 12.62 0.46
C VAL A 270 -2.45 13.92 1.26
N ALA A 271 -1.31 14.60 1.32
CA ALA A 271 -1.19 15.91 1.98
C ALA A 271 -2.14 16.96 1.38
N THR A 272 -2.47 16.85 0.09
CA THR A 272 -3.38 17.75 -0.64
C THR A 272 -4.84 17.31 -0.53
N ASP A 273 -5.08 16.02 -0.76
CA ASP A 273 -6.41 15.41 -0.84
C ASP A 273 -7.04 15.23 0.54
N VAL A 274 -6.22 15.01 1.56
CA VAL A 274 -6.65 14.70 2.93
C VAL A 274 -5.90 15.59 3.93
N PRO A 275 -6.23 16.89 4.04
CA PRO A 275 -5.49 17.86 4.87
C PRO A 275 -5.44 17.53 6.38
N GLY A 276 -6.27 16.59 6.82
CA GLY A 276 -6.29 16.03 8.15
C GLY A 276 -5.10 15.13 8.49
N ILE A 277 -4.45 14.55 7.46
CA ILE A 277 -3.19 13.81 7.61
C ILE A 277 -2.05 14.83 7.62
N ARG A 278 -1.59 15.16 8.82
CA ARG A 278 -0.62 16.24 9.07
C ARG A 278 0.77 15.72 9.41
N SER A 279 0.90 14.44 9.76
CA SER A 279 2.16 13.82 10.13
C SER A 279 2.51 12.69 9.17
N PHE A 280 3.62 12.86 8.44
CA PHE A 280 4.18 11.82 7.59
C PHE A 280 5.47 11.32 8.23
N ARG A 281 5.64 9.99 8.27
CA ARG A 281 6.91 9.34 8.54
C ARG A 281 7.26 8.45 7.37
N ARG A 282 8.55 8.33 7.08
CA ARG A 282 9.05 7.64 5.89
C ARG A 282 10.14 6.66 6.28
N ALA A 283 10.10 5.48 5.69
CA ALA A 283 11.13 4.46 5.83
C ALA A 283 11.48 3.94 4.44
N TYR A 284 12.55 4.45 3.85
CA TYR A 284 12.93 4.12 2.46
C TYR A 284 14.30 3.47 2.43
N GLU A 285 14.47 2.47 1.57
CA GLU A 285 15.77 1.84 1.32
C GLU A 285 16.71 2.74 0.51
N ASP A 286 16.13 3.62 -0.32
CA ASP A 286 16.81 4.59 -1.18
C ASP A 286 16.69 6.04 -0.66
N GLU A 287 16.59 6.21 0.65
CA GLU A 287 16.56 7.52 1.30
C GLU A 287 17.80 8.39 0.99
N HIS A 288 18.89 7.78 0.50
CA HIS A 288 20.09 8.48 0.10
C HIS A 288 19.89 9.39 -1.13
N ASP A 289 18.97 9.04 -2.01
CA ASP A 289 18.73 9.78 -3.26
C ASP A 289 17.64 10.86 -3.15
N LEU A 290 17.05 11.01 -1.96
CA LEU A 290 16.29 12.19 -1.63
C LEU A 290 17.20 13.42 -1.54
N SER A 291 16.78 14.49 -2.21
CA SER A 291 17.44 15.78 -2.09
C SER A 291 17.42 16.29 -0.65
N TRP A 292 18.35 17.19 -0.32
CA TRP A 292 18.40 17.84 0.99
C TRP A 292 17.04 18.43 1.42
N PHE A 293 16.34 19.12 0.51
CA PHE A 293 15.04 19.71 0.80
C PHE A 293 13.95 18.66 1.05
N GLU A 294 13.94 17.57 0.28
CA GLU A 294 12.95 16.50 0.44
C GLU A 294 13.08 15.77 1.77
N ARG A 295 14.30 15.61 2.29
CA ARG A 295 14.54 15.04 3.62
C ARG A 295 14.03 15.92 4.75
N LEU A 296 13.98 17.25 4.56
CA LEU A 296 13.49 18.18 5.58
C LEU A 296 11.96 18.27 5.65
N VAL A 297 11.23 17.80 4.63
CA VAL A 297 9.76 17.89 4.58
C VAL A 297 9.08 17.02 5.66
N ALA A 298 9.67 15.87 5.99
CA ALA A 298 9.16 14.94 6.99
C ALA A 298 10.28 14.03 7.52
N PRO A 299 10.16 13.39 8.69
CA PRO A 299 11.14 12.39 9.11
C PRO A 299 11.27 11.26 8.09
N VAL A 300 12.51 10.89 7.75
CA VAL A 300 12.85 9.73 6.91
C VAL A 300 13.99 8.94 7.57
N ARG A 301 13.89 7.61 7.55
CA ARG A 301 14.90 6.66 8.03
C ARG A 301 15.19 5.62 6.95
N TYR A 302 16.37 5.01 7.01
CA TYR A 302 16.67 3.82 6.22
C TYR A 302 15.67 2.70 6.55
N LEU A 303 15.12 2.07 5.52
CA LEU A 303 14.25 0.92 5.67
C LEU A 303 15.05 -0.34 6.05
N GLY A 304 14.70 -0.89 7.20
CA GLY A 304 15.16 -2.19 7.69
C GLY A 304 14.05 -2.82 8.53
N GLY A 305 14.22 -4.09 8.91
CA GLY A 305 13.19 -4.80 9.68
C GLY A 305 12.97 -4.15 11.05
N GLY A 306 14.04 -3.73 11.71
CA GLY A 306 13.95 -3.00 12.99
C GLY A 306 13.25 -1.65 12.82
N THR A 307 13.65 -0.87 11.80
CA THR A 307 13.00 0.42 11.50
C THR A 307 11.51 0.26 11.21
N LEU A 308 11.10 -0.70 10.36
CA LEU A 308 9.69 -0.89 10.05
C LEU A 308 8.90 -1.25 11.31
N ARG A 309 9.38 -2.20 12.10
CA ARG A 309 8.77 -2.57 13.38
C ARG A 309 8.57 -1.35 14.27
N ASP A 310 9.61 -0.56 14.49
CA ASP A 310 9.55 0.65 15.31
C ASP A 310 8.48 1.63 14.80
N GLU A 311 8.38 1.83 13.48
CA GLU A 311 7.42 2.77 12.91
C GLU A 311 5.97 2.26 13.01
N LEU A 312 5.75 0.95 12.89
CA LEU A 312 4.45 0.32 13.09
C LEU A 312 4.03 0.34 14.57
N ASP A 313 4.95 0.02 15.49
CA ASP A 313 4.72 0.06 16.95
C ASP A 313 4.39 1.49 17.46
N ARG A 314 4.82 2.53 16.73
CA ARG A 314 4.42 3.92 17.02
C ARG A 314 2.95 4.23 16.72
N GLY A 315 2.21 3.31 16.09
CA GLY A 315 0.81 3.46 15.75
C GLY A 315 0.57 4.61 14.78
N PRO A 316 0.95 4.49 13.49
CA PRO A 316 0.41 5.35 12.45
C PRO A 316 -1.07 5.02 12.21
N ALA A 317 -1.92 5.95 11.76
CA ALA A 317 -3.30 5.60 11.38
C ALA A 317 -3.36 4.91 10.01
N LEU A 318 -2.49 5.33 9.09
CA LEU A 318 -2.38 4.82 7.73
C LEU A 318 -0.97 4.30 7.48
N VAL A 319 -0.86 3.16 6.81
CA VAL A 319 0.42 2.60 6.37
C VAL A 319 0.33 2.30 4.89
N SER A 320 1.30 2.80 4.14
CA SER A 320 1.51 2.49 2.73
C SER A 320 2.85 1.78 2.58
N LEU A 321 2.83 0.59 1.99
CA LEU A 321 4.01 -0.22 1.71
C LEU A 321 4.14 -0.35 0.19
N SER A 322 5.34 -0.21 -0.35
CA SER A 322 5.63 -0.46 -1.76
C SER A 322 6.97 -1.17 -1.90
N GLY A 323 7.01 -2.19 -2.75
CA GLY A 323 8.21 -2.97 -2.98
C GLY A 323 7.93 -4.45 -3.16
N HIS A 324 9.00 -5.25 -3.31
CA HIS A 324 8.87 -6.69 -3.49
C HIS A 324 8.22 -7.33 -2.28
N GLY A 325 7.34 -8.30 -2.54
CA GLY A 325 6.60 -9.00 -1.50
C GLY A 325 6.48 -10.49 -1.78
N ASN A 326 6.28 -11.24 -0.70
CA ASN A 326 5.87 -12.63 -0.71
C ASN A 326 4.86 -12.85 0.43
N GLY A 327 4.45 -14.10 0.67
CA GLY A 327 3.57 -14.45 1.79
C GLY A 327 4.10 -14.03 3.16
N ASP A 328 5.42 -14.06 3.39
CA ASP A 328 6.02 -13.65 4.68
C ASP A 328 5.98 -12.13 4.89
N GLY A 329 6.15 -11.32 3.84
CA GLY A 329 6.04 -9.86 3.96
C GLY A 329 6.64 -9.06 2.82
N CYS A 330 6.71 -7.75 3.04
CA CYS A 330 7.36 -6.77 2.16
C CYS A 330 8.03 -5.66 3.00
N CYS A 331 8.86 -4.83 2.38
CA CYS A 331 9.48 -3.67 3.04
C CYS A 331 10.27 -4.00 4.33
N GLY A 332 10.84 -5.20 4.44
CA GLY A 332 11.52 -5.65 5.67
C GLY A 332 10.59 -6.16 6.77
N GLY A 333 9.27 -6.18 6.53
CA GLY A 333 8.29 -6.86 7.36
C GLY A 333 8.36 -8.37 7.23
N SER A 334 7.83 -9.07 8.23
CA SER A 334 7.66 -10.52 8.23
C SER A 334 6.43 -10.92 9.05
N VAL A 335 5.94 -12.14 8.88
CA VAL A 335 4.83 -12.69 9.69
C VAL A 335 5.20 -12.68 11.18
N TRP A 336 6.45 -13.01 11.50
CA TRP A 336 6.97 -12.93 12.86
C TRP A 336 6.95 -11.52 13.43
N MET A 337 7.34 -10.52 12.64
CA MET A 337 7.26 -9.12 13.06
C MET A 337 5.80 -8.75 13.32
N ALA A 338 4.90 -9.04 12.39
CA ALA A 338 3.48 -8.72 12.46
C ALA A 338 2.83 -9.25 13.75
N ARG A 339 3.10 -10.52 14.09
CA ARG A 339 2.63 -11.18 15.32
C ARG A 339 3.22 -10.60 16.61
N SER A 340 4.32 -9.85 16.52
CA SER A 340 5.04 -9.30 17.67
C SER A 340 4.83 -7.80 17.89
N LEU A 341 4.01 -7.15 17.04
CA LEU A 341 3.65 -5.74 17.19
C LEU A 341 2.80 -5.53 18.44
N THR A 342 2.96 -4.35 19.04
CA THR A 342 2.44 -3.97 20.36
C THR A 342 1.87 -2.55 20.37
N ASN A 343 1.46 -2.02 19.21
CA ASN A 343 0.83 -0.70 19.07
C ASN A 343 -0.56 -0.60 19.74
N GLY A 344 -1.06 -1.66 20.37
CA GLY A 344 -2.25 -1.64 21.22
C GLY A 344 -3.49 -1.13 20.47
N PRO A 345 -4.27 -0.17 21.03
CA PRO A 345 -5.49 0.32 20.38
C PRO A 345 -5.23 1.21 19.16
N TYR A 346 -3.98 1.58 18.87
CA TYR A 346 -3.59 2.44 17.74
C TYR A 346 -3.26 1.60 16.51
N THR A 347 -4.18 0.73 16.12
CA THR A 347 -4.05 -0.19 14.98
C THR A 347 -4.31 0.52 13.66
N PHE A 348 -3.45 0.28 12.67
CA PHE A 348 -3.46 1.00 11.41
C PHE A 348 -4.36 0.36 10.35
N VAL A 349 -4.68 1.13 9.31
CA VAL A 349 -5.12 0.60 8.01
C VAL A 349 -3.91 0.54 7.09
N GLY A 350 -3.58 -0.68 6.62
CA GLY A 350 -2.44 -0.93 5.75
C GLY A 350 -2.86 -1.07 4.29
N TYR A 351 -2.03 -0.58 3.38
CA TYR A 351 -2.12 -0.87 1.94
C TYR A 351 -0.74 -1.27 1.45
N ALA A 352 -0.63 -2.43 0.80
CA ALA A 352 0.62 -2.87 0.20
C ALA A 352 0.53 -2.97 -1.33
N ASP A 353 1.28 -2.10 -1.98
CA ASP A 353 1.71 -2.27 -3.36
C ASP A 353 2.87 -3.28 -3.41
N SER A 354 2.53 -4.53 -3.11
CA SER A 354 3.46 -5.66 -3.05
C SER A 354 2.75 -6.97 -3.39
N CYS A 355 3.50 -7.91 -3.97
CA CYS A 355 3.01 -9.24 -4.31
C CYS A 355 2.75 -10.08 -3.06
N LEU A 356 1.72 -10.94 -3.09
CA LEU A 356 1.43 -12.04 -2.15
C LEU A 356 1.33 -11.71 -0.65
N THR A 357 1.34 -10.44 -0.24
CA THR A 357 1.22 -10.08 1.18
C THR A 357 -0.13 -10.42 1.80
N SER A 358 -1.09 -10.89 0.99
CA SER A 358 -2.38 -11.45 1.39
C SER A 358 -2.63 -12.78 0.70
N GLU A 359 -1.64 -13.67 0.68
CA GLU A 359 -1.75 -15.03 0.13
C GLU A 359 -2.68 -15.93 0.97
N LEU A 360 -3.99 -15.80 0.74
CA LEU A 360 -5.07 -16.33 1.58
C LEU A 360 -5.21 -17.86 1.62
N ASP A 361 -4.48 -18.59 0.78
CA ASP A 361 -4.68 -20.02 0.52
C ASP A 361 -3.50 -20.90 0.98
N MET A 362 -2.63 -20.35 1.82
CA MET A 362 -1.46 -21.02 2.40
C MET A 362 -1.45 -20.82 3.94
N ASP A 363 -0.28 -20.90 4.59
CA ASP A 363 -0.10 -20.40 5.96
C ASP A 363 -0.33 -18.89 6.01
N ASP A 364 -0.68 -18.35 7.20
CA ASP A 364 -0.91 -16.91 7.42
C ASP A 364 0.10 -16.03 6.68
N ALA A 365 -0.40 -15.27 5.70
CA ALA A 365 0.38 -14.25 5.05
C ALA A 365 0.60 -13.03 5.97
N PHE A 366 1.52 -12.15 5.60
CA PHE A 366 1.86 -10.94 6.35
C PHE A 366 0.63 -10.10 6.74
N GLY A 367 -0.28 -9.87 5.80
CA GLY A 367 -1.52 -9.13 6.03
C GLY A 367 -2.46 -9.86 7.01
N GLU A 368 -2.51 -11.19 6.95
CA GLU A 368 -3.32 -12.00 7.87
C GLU A 368 -2.75 -11.92 9.28
N ALA A 369 -1.44 -12.10 9.43
CA ALA A 369 -0.73 -11.96 10.69
C ALA A 369 -0.89 -10.56 11.32
N LEU A 370 -0.91 -9.50 10.51
CA LEU A 370 -1.14 -8.13 10.97
C LEU A 370 -2.57 -7.94 11.51
N VAL A 371 -3.56 -8.49 10.82
CA VAL A 371 -4.98 -8.35 11.18
C VAL A 371 -5.37 -9.28 12.34
N ALA A 372 -4.78 -10.47 12.42
CA ALA A 372 -5.04 -11.45 13.47
C ALA A 372 -4.37 -11.13 14.82
N ASN A 373 -3.28 -10.35 14.84
CA ASN A 373 -2.54 -10.04 16.09
C ASN A 373 -3.44 -9.31 17.11
N PRO A 374 -3.76 -9.89 18.28
CA PRO A 374 -4.66 -9.25 19.26
C PRO A 374 -4.03 -8.04 19.98
N ASP A 375 -2.70 -7.94 20.04
CA ASP A 375 -1.97 -6.92 20.80
C ASP A 375 -1.57 -5.70 19.95
N GLY A 376 -1.88 -5.70 18.65
CA GLY A 376 -1.54 -4.61 17.75
C GLY A 376 -1.75 -4.94 16.28
N GLY A 377 -0.81 -4.51 15.44
CA GLY A 377 -0.87 -4.67 13.99
C GLY A 377 -1.91 -3.78 13.34
N ALA A 378 -2.60 -4.34 12.35
CA ALA A 378 -3.59 -3.66 11.53
C ALA A 378 -5.02 -3.99 12.00
N VAL A 379 -5.95 -3.05 11.82
CA VAL A 379 -7.40 -3.29 11.93
C VAL A 379 -8.03 -3.63 10.57
N GLY A 380 -7.36 -3.22 9.49
CA GLY A 380 -7.68 -3.61 8.13
C GLY A 380 -6.45 -3.50 7.23
N TYR A 381 -6.38 -4.32 6.20
CA TYR A 381 -5.21 -4.42 5.32
C TYR A 381 -5.65 -4.73 3.88
N VAL A 382 -5.10 -4.00 2.92
CA VAL A 382 -5.32 -4.25 1.49
C VAL A 382 -4.01 -4.75 0.89
N GLY A 383 -4.04 -5.93 0.28
CA GLY A 383 -2.85 -6.57 -0.28
C GLY A 383 -3.19 -7.61 -1.34
N ASN A 384 -2.18 -8.02 -2.11
CA ASN A 384 -2.38 -8.98 -3.19
C ASN A 384 -2.27 -10.42 -2.70
N SER A 385 -3.16 -11.30 -3.15
CA SER A 385 -3.08 -12.76 -2.95
C SER A 385 -2.10 -13.43 -3.91
N ARG A 386 -1.75 -12.76 -5.00
CA ARG A 386 -0.78 -13.20 -6.01
C ARG A 386 0.15 -12.06 -6.43
N PHE A 387 0.92 -12.28 -7.49
CA PHE A 387 1.77 -11.25 -8.06
C PHE A 387 0.92 -10.09 -8.63
N SER A 388 1.51 -8.91 -8.67
CA SER A 388 1.05 -7.75 -9.41
C SER A 388 2.23 -7.15 -10.18
N TRP A 389 2.04 -6.02 -10.85
CA TRP A 389 3.09 -5.35 -11.64
C TRP A 389 3.45 -3.99 -11.10
N ILE A 390 4.74 -3.67 -11.21
CA ILE A 390 5.30 -2.35 -10.94
C ILE A 390 4.59 -1.32 -11.84
N GLY A 391 4.21 -0.19 -11.26
CA GLY A 391 3.51 0.91 -11.93
C GLY A 391 2.00 0.77 -12.00
N ILE A 392 1.43 -0.44 -12.00
CA ILE A 392 -0.04 -0.58 -11.86
C ILE A 392 -0.45 -0.38 -10.41
N GLY A 393 0.21 -1.09 -9.48
CA GLY A 393 -0.24 -1.11 -8.09
C GLY A 393 -0.25 0.28 -7.45
N ASP A 394 0.63 1.17 -7.88
CA ASP A 394 0.66 2.59 -7.53
C ASP A 394 -0.58 3.37 -8.05
N ASP A 395 -1.10 3.11 -9.26
CA ASP A 395 -2.36 3.72 -9.72
C ASP A 395 -3.55 3.32 -8.84
N PHE A 396 -3.63 2.04 -8.48
CA PHE A 396 -4.66 1.51 -7.58
C PHE A 396 -4.51 2.07 -6.16
N GLN A 397 -3.28 2.17 -5.66
CA GLN A 397 -2.96 2.76 -4.37
C GLN A 397 -3.37 4.23 -4.30
N ARG A 398 -2.99 5.02 -5.31
CA ARG A 398 -3.39 6.43 -5.39
C ARG A 398 -4.89 6.60 -5.47
N ALA A 399 -5.60 5.75 -6.21
CA ALA A 399 -7.06 5.79 -6.29
C ALA A 399 -7.71 5.48 -4.94
N PHE A 400 -7.22 4.46 -4.23
CA PHE A 400 -7.64 4.11 -2.88
C PHE A 400 -7.52 5.31 -1.92
N PHE A 401 -6.33 5.92 -1.86
CA PHE A 401 -6.11 7.06 -0.95
C PHE A 401 -6.83 8.33 -1.42
N ARG A 402 -7.01 8.56 -2.73
CA ARG A 402 -7.82 9.67 -3.25
C ARG A 402 -9.28 9.55 -2.81
N ARG A 403 -9.79 8.33 -2.70
CA ARG A 403 -11.19 8.06 -2.35
C ARG A 403 -11.55 8.48 -0.93
N LEU A 404 -10.55 8.60 -0.04
CA LEU A 404 -10.69 9.16 1.31
C LEU A 404 -11.27 10.59 1.33
N ARG A 405 -11.23 11.32 0.21
CA ARG A 405 -11.89 12.62 0.05
C ARG A 405 -13.42 12.54 0.19
N THR A 406 -13.99 11.41 -0.24
CA THR A 406 -15.44 11.27 -0.48
C THR A 406 -16.11 10.22 0.38
N THR A 407 -15.35 9.26 0.92
CA THR A 407 -15.86 8.23 1.82
C THR A 407 -14.74 7.77 2.73
N ARG A 408 -15.11 7.13 3.84
CA ARG A 408 -14.19 6.55 4.81
C ARG A 408 -14.39 5.06 5.02
N HIS A 409 -15.41 4.47 4.38
CA HIS A 409 -15.69 3.04 4.48
C HIS A 409 -14.62 2.26 3.71
N LEU A 410 -13.87 1.42 4.41
CA LEU A 410 -12.70 0.73 3.89
C LEU A 410 -13.01 -0.11 2.64
N GLY A 411 -14.16 -0.78 2.61
CA GLY A 411 -14.65 -1.51 1.43
C GLY A 411 -14.76 -0.63 0.19
N LEU A 412 -15.42 0.53 0.32
CA LEU A 412 -15.56 1.49 -0.78
C LEU A 412 -14.24 2.12 -1.24
N LEU A 413 -13.23 2.16 -0.37
CA LEU A 413 -11.87 2.55 -0.77
C LEU A 413 -11.23 1.43 -1.61
N ASN A 414 -11.30 0.18 -1.15
CA ASN A 414 -10.78 -0.98 -1.88
C ASN A 414 -11.45 -1.14 -3.25
N ASP A 415 -12.75 -0.86 -3.36
CA ASP A 415 -13.53 -1.02 -4.60
C ASP A 415 -13.16 -0.03 -5.72
N THR A 416 -12.37 1.00 -5.42
CA THR A 416 -11.82 1.86 -6.49
C THR A 416 -10.95 1.12 -7.49
N ARG A 417 -10.41 -0.05 -7.13
CA ARG A 417 -9.67 -0.94 -8.03
C ARG A 417 -10.44 -1.25 -9.31
N VAL A 418 -11.75 -1.42 -9.19
CA VAL A 418 -12.66 -1.69 -10.32
C VAL A 418 -12.75 -0.48 -11.25
N ALA A 419 -12.91 0.71 -10.70
CA ALA A 419 -13.01 1.94 -11.48
C ALA A 419 -11.69 2.28 -12.20
N VAL A 420 -10.54 2.01 -11.56
CA VAL A 420 -9.22 2.15 -12.19
C VAL A 420 -9.09 1.19 -13.37
N ALA A 421 -9.42 -0.08 -13.18
CA ALA A 421 -9.37 -1.07 -14.25
C ALA A 421 -10.31 -0.76 -15.42
N ALA A 422 -11.50 -0.22 -15.14
CA ALA A 422 -12.47 0.17 -16.18
C ALA A 422 -12.04 1.44 -16.96
N ALA A 423 -11.33 2.36 -16.31
CA ALA A 423 -10.78 3.56 -16.96
C ALA A 423 -9.53 3.25 -17.79
N SER A 424 -8.77 2.23 -17.37
CA SER A 424 -7.63 1.70 -18.11
C SER A 424 -8.09 0.72 -19.19
N SER A 425 -7.31 0.54 -20.26
CA SER A 425 -7.67 -0.36 -21.36
C SER A 425 -8.09 -1.75 -20.81
N PRO A 426 -9.20 -2.34 -21.27
CA PRO A 426 -9.75 -3.57 -20.69
C PRO A 426 -8.95 -4.79 -21.16
N ASN A 427 -7.65 -4.83 -20.87
CA ASN A 427 -6.77 -5.96 -21.15
C ASN A 427 -6.55 -6.78 -19.87
N ALA A 428 -6.00 -8.00 -19.99
CA ALA A 428 -5.78 -8.89 -18.86
C ALA A 428 -4.92 -8.26 -17.73
N TYR A 429 -4.02 -7.34 -18.10
CA TYR A 429 -3.08 -6.66 -17.19
C TYR A 429 -3.79 -5.76 -16.17
N TRP A 430 -4.86 -5.05 -16.56
CA TRP A 430 -5.65 -4.22 -15.63
C TRP A 430 -6.74 -4.99 -14.88
N ARG A 431 -7.21 -6.10 -15.44
CA ARG A 431 -8.20 -6.98 -14.78
C ARG A 431 -7.58 -7.76 -13.62
N TRP A 432 -6.36 -8.24 -13.78
CA TRP A 432 -5.71 -9.12 -12.81
C TRP A 432 -5.58 -8.52 -11.39
N PRO A 433 -5.13 -7.26 -11.21
CA PRO A 433 -5.09 -6.64 -9.88
C PRO A 433 -6.47 -6.47 -9.23
N VAL A 434 -7.56 -6.39 -10.00
CA VAL A 434 -8.93 -6.36 -9.43
C VAL A 434 -9.23 -7.67 -8.71
N PHE A 435 -8.77 -8.79 -9.26
CA PHE A 435 -8.94 -10.12 -8.69
C PHE A 435 -7.99 -10.36 -7.52
N THR A 436 -6.72 -9.98 -7.65
CA THR A 436 -5.72 -10.36 -6.66
C THR A 436 -5.66 -9.42 -5.47
N LEU A 437 -6.10 -8.16 -5.61
CA LEU A 437 -6.08 -7.18 -4.51
C LEU A 437 -7.32 -7.38 -3.61
N ASN A 438 -7.07 -7.90 -2.41
CA ASN A 438 -8.10 -8.28 -1.45
C ASN A 438 -8.08 -7.37 -0.22
N LEU A 439 -9.24 -7.26 0.43
CA LEU A 439 -9.40 -6.55 1.69
C LEU A 439 -9.49 -7.54 2.84
N LEU A 440 -8.53 -7.46 3.76
CA LEU A 440 -8.59 -8.08 5.07
C LEU A 440 -9.16 -7.09 6.09
N GLY A 441 -10.16 -7.50 6.86
CA GLY A 441 -10.86 -6.72 7.87
C GLY A 441 -12.28 -6.32 7.48
N ASP A 442 -12.90 -5.49 8.32
CA ASP A 442 -14.27 -5.03 8.16
C ASP A 442 -14.41 -4.00 7.02
N PRO A 443 -15.22 -4.28 5.97
CA PRO A 443 -15.46 -3.33 4.88
C PRO A 443 -16.22 -2.07 5.32
N GLU A 444 -16.96 -2.10 6.42
CA GLU A 444 -17.66 -0.94 6.97
C GLU A 444 -16.77 -0.06 7.87
N LEU A 445 -15.54 -0.52 8.17
CA LEU A 445 -14.59 0.23 8.98
C LEU A 445 -14.40 1.65 8.46
N ARG A 446 -14.59 2.63 9.34
CA ARG A 446 -14.39 4.05 9.02
C ARG A 446 -12.94 4.47 9.22
N VAL A 447 -12.16 4.39 8.14
CA VAL A 447 -10.74 4.79 8.09
C VAL A 447 -10.53 6.21 8.61
N ARG A 448 -9.58 6.39 9.54
CA ARG A 448 -9.24 7.69 10.13
C ARG A 448 -8.47 8.57 9.15
N ARG A 449 -8.92 9.83 9.04
CA ARG A 449 -8.30 10.86 8.18
C ARG A 449 -7.85 12.12 8.92
N GLN A 450 -8.25 12.28 10.18
CA GLN A 450 -7.85 13.38 11.04
C GLN A 450 -8.13 13.09 12.52
N ALA A 451 -7.51 13.87 13.39
CA ALA A 451 -7.92 13.99 14.79
C ALA A 451 -9.38 14.50 14.86
N ARG A 452 -10.25 13.80 15.61
CA ARG A 452 -11.64 14.23 15.78
C ARG A 452 -11.77 15.08 17.03
N ARG A 453 -12.13 16.35 16.88
CA ARG A 453 -12.40 17.27 18.00
C ARG A 453 -13.85 17.74 17.96
N PRO A 454 -14.49 17.98 19.13
CA PRO A 454 -15.79 18.63 19.17
C PRO A 454 -15.76 19.94 18.39
N LEU A 455 -16.77 20.13 17.55
CA LEU A 455 -16.95 21.36 16.79
C LEU A 455 -17.29 22.51 17.73
N LEU A 456 -16.71 23.67 17.45
CA LEU A 456 -17.06 24.93 18.09
C LEU A 456 -18.27 25.53 17.37
N LEU A 457 -19.20 26.04 18.17
CA LEU A 457 -20.38 26.73 17.67
C LEU A 457 -20.25 28.21 18.04
N ASP A 458 -20.26 29.06 17.03
CA ASP A 458 -20.22 30.51 17.17
C ASP A 458 -21.52 31.08 16.62
N ILE A 459 -22.25 31.86 17.42
CA ILE A 459 -23.43 32.56 16.94
C ILE A 459 -22.97 33.95 16.52
N ALA A 460 -23.28 34.32 15.28
CA ALA A 460 -23.04 35.68 14.84
C ALA A 460 -23.85 36.67 15.69
N GLU A 461 -23.36 37.90 15.84
CA GLU A 461 -24.02 38.98 16.60
C GLU A 461 -25.46 39.25 16.14
N ASP A 462 -25.80 38.87 14.90
CA ASP A 462 -27.15 39.01 14.35
C ASP A 462 -28.16 37.99 14.86
N LEU A 463 -27.74 37.00 15.67
CA LEU A 463 -28.54 35.90 16.20
C LEU A 463 -29.27 35.06 15.14
N LEU A 464 -28.95 35.27 13.86
CA LEU A 464 -29.56 34.63 12.71
C LEU A 464 -28.63 33.60 12.10
N HIS A 465 -27.33 33.64 12.40
CA HIS A 465 -26.36 32.71 11.85
C HIS A 465 -25.63 31.92 12.93
N VAL A 466 -25.56 30.61 12.73
CA VAL A 466 -24.68 29.72 13.50
C VAL A 466 -23.53 29.30 12.59
N ARG A 467 -22.30 29.54 13.05
CA ARG A 467 -21.07 29.09 12.43
C ARG A 467 -20.58 27.84 13.16
N VAL A 468 -20.24 26.83 12.38
CA VAL A 468 -19.66 25.58 12.84
C VAL A 468 -18.19 25.59 12.45
N LEU A 469 -17.31 25.53 13.45
CA LEU A 469 -15.87 25.67 13.28
C LEU A 469 -15.14 24.45 13.88
N ASP A 470 -14.10 23.99 13.19
CA ASP A 470 -13.04 23.19 13.79
C ASP A 470 -11.91 24.13 14.16
N GLU A 471 -11.78 24.44 15.45
CA GLU A 471 -10.96 25.51 16.00
C GLU A 471 -11.27 26.89 15.39
N ARG A 472 -10.72 27.19 14.22
CA ARG A 472 -10.92 28.45 13.47
C ARG A 472 -11.29 28.22 12.01
N VAL A 473 -11.36 26.95 11.59
CA VAL A 473 -11.63 26.58 10.20
C VAL A 473 -13.12 26.28 10.06
N PRO A 474 -13.84 26.93 9.14
CA PRO A 474 -15.24 26.63 8.92
C PRO A 474 -15.48 25.19 8.43
N VAL A 475 -16.52 24.54 8.94
CA VAL A 475 -16.86 23.15 8.62
C VAL A 475 -18.10 23.10 7.73
N PRO A 476 -17.94 22.92 6.40
CA PRO A 476 -19.06 22.82 5.47
C PRO A 476 -19.75 21.46 5.55
N ARG A 477 -21.01 21.39 5.09
CA ARG A 477 -21.82 20.14 5.03
C ARG A 477 -22.07 19.47 6.39
N ALA A 478 -21.87 20.18 7.50
CA ALA A 478 -22.28 19.71 8.82
C ALA A 478 -23.80 19.81 8.95
N ARG A 479 -24.44 18.72 9.38
CA ARG A 479 -25.87 18.70 9.68
C ARG A 479 -26.08 19.39 11.02
N VAL A 480 -26.81 20.50 11.01
CA VAL A 480 -27.14 21.29 12.19
C VAL A 480 -28.61 21.09 12.50
N THR A 481 -28.89 20.50 13.65
CA THR A 481 -30.22 20.35 14.21
C THR A 481 -30.42 21.38 15.30
N VAL A 482 -31.39 22.28 15.13
CA VAL A 482 -31.74 23.28 16.14
C VAL A 482 -33.09 22.92 16.76
N THR A 483 -33.13 22.85 18.08
CA THR A 483 -34.32 22.53 18.87
C THR A 483 -34.71 23.72 19.72
N ALA A 484 -35.89 24.29 19.45
CA ALA A 484 -36.44 25.44 20.16
C ALA A 484 -37.80 25.07 20.76
N GLY A 485 -37.81 24.60 22.01
CA GLY A 485 -39.00 23.98 22.63
C GLY A 485 -39.39 22.68 21.92
N ARG A 486 -40.57 22.63 21.28
CA ARG A 486 -41.03 21.46 20.50
C ARG A 486 -40.66 21.50 19.01
N ALA A 487 -40.20 22.65 18.52
CA ALA A 487 -39.81 22.79 17.11
C ALA A 487 -38.39 22.27 16.90
N LYS A 488 -38.20 21.46 15.85
CA LYS A 488 -36.90 20.92 15.41
C LYS A 488 -36.68 21.32 13.96
N THR A 489 -35.56 21.97 13.67
CA THR A 489 -35.16 22.38 12.32
C THR A 489 -33.83 21.74 11.97
N GLU A 490 -33.75 21.08 10.82
CA GLU A 490 -32.50 20.52 10.28
C GLU A 490 -31.98 21.40 9.14
N LEU A 491 -30.71 21.77 9.23
CA LEU A 491 -29.98 22.63 8.31
C LEU A 491 -28.65 21.97 7.96
N VAL A 492 -28.01 22.44 6.90
CA VAL A 492 -26.68 21.98 6.48
C VAL A 492 -25.79 23.20 6.25
N THR A 493 -24.60 23.20 6.83
CA THR A 493 -23.68 24.34 6.69
C THR A 493 -23.22 24.52 5.24
N ASP A 494 -23.10 25.78 4.84
CA ASP A 494 -22.56 26.17 3.53
C ASP A 494 -21.02 26.04 3.47
N ALA A 495 -20.41 26.47 2.35
CA ALA A 495 -18.96 26.46 2.17
C ALA A 495 -18.19 27.29 3.21
N LYS A 496 -18.86 28.20 3.92
CA LYS A 496 -18.31 29.02 5.01
C LYS A 496 -18.68 28.46 6.38
N GLY A 497 -19.10 27.20 6.46
CA GLY A 497 -19.46 26.54 7.71
C GLY A 497 -20.65 27.18 8.42
N THR A 498 -21.51 27.91 7.70
CA THR A 498 -22.58 28.72 8.30
C THR A 498 -23.95 28.16 7.95
N VAL A 499 -24.89 28.21 8.91
CA VAL A 499 -26.32 28.03 8.66
C VAL A 499 -27.08 29.28 9.09
N ARG A 500 -28.11 29.65 8.31
CA ARG A 500 -29.06 30.70 8.69
C ARG A 500 -30.27 30.08 9.37
N LEU A 501 -30.56 30.54 10.59
CA LEU A 501 -31.72 30.13 11.36
C LEU A 501 -33.00 30.73 10.77
N PRO A 502 -34.11 29.96 10.69
CA PRO A 502 -35.42 30.52 10.39
C PRO A 502 -35.82 31.59 11.42
N GLY A 503 -36.57 32.61 11.00
CA GLY A 503 -36.93 33.74 11.86
C GLY A 503 -37.61 33.35 13.18
N GLU A 504 -38.48 32.34 13.16
CA GLU A 504 -39.16 31.81 14.36
C GLU A 504 -38.20 31.16 15.36
N VAL A 505 -37.12 30.54 14.87
CA VAL A 505 -36.07 29.93 15.70
C VAL A 505 -35.18 31.02 16.29
N ALA A 506 -34.84 32.05 15.50
CA ALA A 506 -34.05 33.20 15.96
C ALA A 506 -34.80 34.01 17.04
N GLU A 507 -36.12 34.17 16.93
CA GLU A 507 -36.92 34.84 17.95
C GLU A 507 -36.96 34.06 19.28
N ARG A 508 -36.92 32.72 19.22
CA ARG A 508 -36.82 31.89 20.43
C ARG A 508 -35.43 31.89 21.03
N LEU A 509 -34.38 31.94 20.21
CA LEU A 509 -32.99 32.08 20.66
C LEU A 509 -32.83 33.31 21.57
N SER A 510 -33.47 34.44 21.21
CA SER A 510 -33.39 35.69 21.99
C SER A 510 -34.26 35.72 23.25
N LYS A 511 -35.14 34.75 23.47
CA LYS A 511 -36.09 34.72 24.60
C LYS A 511 -35.86 33.55 25.57
N ASP A 512 -35.74 32.35 25.04
CA ASP A 512 -35.78 31.09 25.80
C ASP A 512 -34.52 30.23 25.61
N GLY A 513 -33.62 30.63 24.70
CA GLY A 513 -32.47 29.83 24.27
C GLY A 513 -32.87 28.66 23.34
N VAL A 514 -31.88 28.03 22.71
CA VAL A 514 -32.09 26.83 21.87
C VAL A 514 -30.99 25.80 22.10
N THR A 515 -31.29 24.53 21.83
CA THR A 515 -30.28 23.48 21.76
C THR A 515 -29.86 23.28 20.32
N VAL A 516 -28.55 23.33 20.06
CA VAL A 516 -27.97 23.04 18.75
C VAL A 516 -27.16 21.77 18.82
N ARG A 517 -27.55 20.78 18.01
CA ARG A 517 -26.82 19.53 17.80
C ARG A 517 -26.21 19.56 16.40
N VAL A 518 -24.90 19.33 16.32
CA VAL A 518 -24.16 19.30 15.06
C VAL A 518 -23.56 17.93 14.85
N GLU A 519 -23.78 17.39 13.65
CA GLU A 519 -23.27 16.11 13.19
C GLU A 519 -22.44 16.33 11.92
N HIS A 520 -21.24 15.77 11.90
CA HIS A 520 -20.35 15.79 10.75
C HIS A 520 -19.59 14.48 10.67
N GLU A 521 -19.27 14.00 9.46
CA GLU A 521 -18.64 12.69 9.26
C GLU A 521 -17.26 12.55 9.95
N ASP A 522 -16.55 13.67 10.14
CA ASP A 522 -15.20 13.70 10.74
C ASP A 522 -15.11 14.21 12.17
N HIS A 523 -16.23 14.60 12.77
CA HIS A 523 -16.23 15.15 14.12
C HIS A 523 -17.19 14.35 14.99
N PRO A 524 -16.93 14.23 16.30
CA PRO A 524 -17.95 13.74 17.21
C PRO A 524 -19.18 14.66 17.16
N THR A 525 -20.35 14.12 17.45
CA THR A 525 -21.56 14.92 17.59
C THR A 525 -21.37 15.95 18.71
N THR A 526 -21.49 17.24 18.37
CA THR A 526 -21.46 18.32 19.37
C THR A 526 -22.89 18.74 19.68
N THR A 527 -23.25 18.79 20.95
CA THR A 527 -24.50 19.44 21.39
C THR A 527 -24.14 20.61 22.30
N SER A 528 -24.71 21.79 22.03
CA SER A 528 -24.59 22.97 22.89
C SER A 528 -25.95 23.59 23.14
N GLU A 529 -26.14 24.10 24.35
CA GLU A 529 -27.21 25.06 24.62
C GLU A 529 -26.69 26.45 24.30
N LEU A 530 -27.47 27.21 23.55
CA LEU A 530 -27.18 28.58 23.19
C LEU A 530 -28.22 29.45 23.89
N GLY A 531 -27.75 30.21 24.88
CA GLY A 531 -28.59 31.02 25.76
C GLY A 531 -28.82 32.45 25.26
N VAL A 532 -29.70 33.17 25.97
CA VAL A 532 -30.05 34.56 25.73
C VAL A 532 -28.80 35.44 25.86
N VAL A 533 -28.36 36.04 24.76
CA VAL A 533 -27.31 37.07 24.78
C VAL A 533 -27.89 38.28 25.51
N GLY A 534 -27.34 38.58 26.69
CA GLY A 534 -27.67 39.77 27.48
C GLY A 534 -26.94 41.01 26.99
#